data_AF-A0A6M8VPM5-F1
#
_entry.id   AF-A0A6M8VPM5-F1
#
_cell.length_a   1.000
_cell.length_b   1.000
_cell.length_c   1.000
_cell.angle_alpha   90.00
_cell.angle_beta   90.00
_cell.angle_gamma   90.00
#
_symmetry.space_group_name_H-M   'P 1'
#
loop_
_entity.id
_entity.type
_entity.pdbx_description
1 polymer ?
#
loop_
_entity_poly.entity_id
_entity_poly.type
_entity_poly.pdbx_seq_one_letter_code
_entity_poly.pdbx_strand_id
1 'polypeptide(L)' 'MKIAKTVFLSLSAIALFILGAIIGVMGAILSTPLLWKLEEPTGLELAGHSGPGENVIWLFALVFGTTFAGLFLWRRLR' A
#
# COMPACT_ATOMS: atom_id res chain seq x y z
N MET A 1 -2.90 -32.58 5.05
CA MET A 1 -2.15 -31.82 4.03
C MET A 1 -2.83 -30.51 3.56
N LYS A 2 -4.17 -30.44 3.41
CA LYS A 2 -4.88 -29.21 2.97
C LYS A 2 -4.76 -28.01 3.94
N ILE A 3 -4.78 -28.26 5.25
CA ILE A 3 -4.69 -27.22 6.28
C ILE A 3 -3.35 -26.49 6.22
N ALA A 4 -2.24 -27.24 6.20
CA ALA A 4 -0.89 -26.68 6.11
C ALA A 4 -0.70 -25.78 4.87
N LYS A 5 -1.24 -26.19 3.71
CA LYS A 5 -1.20 -25.37 2.48
C LYS A 5 -1.98 -24.07 2.63
N THR A 6 -3.13 -24.10 3.28
CA THR A 6 -3.98 -22.91 3.50
C THR A 6 -3.30 -21.93 4.44
N VAL A 7 -2.75 -22.43 5.56
CA VAL A 7 -1.97 -21.61 6.51
C VAL A 7 -0.79 -20.94 5.83
N PHE A 8 -0.01 -21.69 5.04
CA PHE A 8 1.13 -21.14 4.30
C PHE A 8 0.71 -20.03 3.33
N LEU A 9 -0.40 -20.22 2.62
CA LEU A 9 -0.92 -19.27 1.64
C LEU A 9 -1.36 -17.96 2.32
N SER A 10 -2.07 -18.07 3.45
CA SER A 10 -2.49 -16.92 4.25
C SER A 10 -1.30 -16.15 4.81
N LEU A 11 -0.32 -16.84 5.40
CA LEU A 11 0.89 -16.20 5.94
C LEU A 11 1.69 -15.48 4.84
N SER A 12 1.81 -16.10 3.66
CA SER A 12 2.48 -15.50 2.51
C SER A 12 1.74 -14.24 2.01
N ALA A 13 0.41 -14.29 1.94
CA ALA A 13 -0.39 -13.13 1.57
C ALA A 13 -0.28 -11.98 2.59
N ILE A 14 -0.26 -12.29 3.89
CA ILE A 14 -0.06 -11.30 4.96
C ILE A 14 1.35 -10.67 4.86
N ALA A 15 2.39 -11.47 4.65
CA ALA A 15 3.75 -10.96 4.49
C ALA A 15 3.88 -10.02 3.28
N LEU A 16 3.26 -10.39 2.16
CA LEU A 16 3.25 -9.55 0.96
C LEU A 16 2.38 -8.30 1.11
N PHE A 17 1.29 -8.37 1.88
CA PHE A 17 0.52 -7.19 2.24
C PHE A 17 1.37 -6.19 3.03
N ILE A 18 2.09 -6.66 4.05
CA ILE A 18 2.96 -5.80 4.87
C ILE A 18 4.08 -5.20 4.02
N LEU A 19 4.74 -6.00 3.18
CA LEU A 19 5.79 -5.52 2.28
C LEU A 19 5.24 -4.48 1.29
N GLY A 20 4.10 -4.74 0.68
CA GLY A 20 3.41 -3.80 -0.20
C GLY A 20 3.05 -2.51 0.53
N ALA A 21 2.56 -2.60 1.76
CA ALA A 21 2.24 -1.43 2.57
C ALA A 21 3.47 -0.55 2.85
N ILE A 22 4.61 -1.16 3.22
CA ILE A 22 5.88 -0.44 3.42
C ILE A 22 6.31 0.27 2.13
N ILE A 23 6.23 -0.43 0.98
CA ILE A 23 6.53 0.16 -0.34
C ILE A 23 5.59 1.33 -0.64
N GLY A 24 4.30 1.19 -0.32
CA GLY A 24 3.30 2.24 -0.44
C GLY A 24 3.68 3.48 0.37
N VAL A 25 4.05 3.32 1.64
CA VAL A 25 4.50 4.44 2.49
C VAL A 25 5.72 5.14 1.87
N MET A 26 6.72 4.38 1.41
CA MET A 26 7.89 4.95 0.72
C MET A 26 7.47 5.71 -0.55
N GLY A 27 6.52 5.17 -1.32
CA GLY A 27 5.95 5.84 -2.49
C GLY A 27 5.24 7.15 -2.15
N ALA A 28 4.51 7.19 -1.03
CA ALA A 28 3.88 8.43 -0.54
C ALA A 28 4.93 9.49 -0.19
N ILE A 29 6.01 9.11 0.50
CA ILE A 29 7.11 10.02 0.86
C ILE A 29 7.79 10.56 -0.41
N LEU A 30 8.10 9.69 -1.36
CA LEU A 30 8.75 10.09 -2.62
C LEU A 30 7.83 10.97 -3.50
N SER A 31 6.52 10.81 -3.37
CA SER A 31 5.54 11.61 -4.11
C SER A 31 5.15 12.91 -3.41
N THR A 32 5.65 13.21 -2.19
CA THR A 32 5.40 14.47 -1.48
C THR A 32 5.53 15.72 -2.35
N PRO A 33 6.57 15.89 -3.20
CA PRO A 33 6.68 17.07 -4.05
C PRO A 33 5.56 17.22 -5.08
N LEU A 34 4.97 16.09 -5.51
CA LEU A 34 3.80 16.08 -6.40
C LEU A 34 2.53 16.34 -5.61
N LEU A 35 2.41 15.78 -4.41
CA LEU A 35 1.25 15.95 -3.53
C LEU A 35 1.05 17.42 -3.17
N TRP A 36 2.11 18.17 -2.83
CA TRP A 36 2.04 19.62 -2.60
C TRP A 36 1.47 20.38 -3.80
N LYS A 37 1.88 20.01 -5.02
CA LYS A 37 1.36 20.65 -6.25
C LYS A 37 -0.10 20.31 -6.53
N LEU A 38 -0.59 19.20 -5.98
CA LEU A 38 -1.97 18.77 -6.14
C LEU A 38 -2.90 19.36 -5.08
N GLU A 39 -2.39 19.91 -3.99
CA GLU A 39 -3.22 20.58 -2.98
C GLU A 39 -3.95 21.79 -3.55
N GLU A 40 -3.24 22.68 -4.26
CA GLU A 40 -3.81 23.90 -4.86
C GLU A 40 -5.00 23.61 -5.81
N PRO A 41 -4.91 22.67 -6.78
CA PRO A 41 -6.03 22.37 -7.66
C PRO A 41 -7.13 21.51 -7.02
N THR A 42 -6.83 20.69 -6.00
CA THR A 42 -7.83 19.81 -5.39
C THR A 42 -8.52 20.41 -4.18
N GLY A 43 -7.90 21.41 -3.54
CA GLY A 43 -8.34 21.96 -2.25
C GLY A 43 -8.24 20.96 -1.10
N LEU A 44 -7.53 19.84 -1.28
CA LEU A 44 -7.35 18.79 -0.29
C LEU A 44 -5.97 18.88 0.34
N GLU A 45 -5.87 18.58 1.64
CA GLU A 45 -4.60 18.43 2.34
C GLU A 45 -4.00 17.05 2.01
N LEU A 46 -3.11 17.02 1.03
CA LEU A 46 -2.45 15.82 0.51
C LEU A 46 -1.03 15.67 1.06
N ALA A 47 -0.38 16.76 1.43
CA ALA A 47 0.97 16.79 1.97
C ALA A 47 1.12 17.94 3.00
N GLY A 48 1.44 17.59 4.24
CA GLY A 48 1.75 18.56 5.27
C GLY A 48 3.14 19.19 5.11
N HIS A 49 3.55 20.00 6.07
CA HIS A 49 4.86 20.69 6.06
C HIS A 49 6.07 19.75 5.97
N SER A 50 5.94 18.50 6.41
CA SER A 50 7.07 17.58 6.61
C SER A 50 7.00 16.32 5.75
N GLY A 51 5.97 16.15 4.91
CA GLY A 51 5.73 14.89 4.21
C GLY A 51 4.29 14.70 3.73
N PRO A 52 3.96 13.49 3.24
CA PRO A 52 2.60 13.18 2.81
C PRO A 52 1.64 13.25 4.00
N GLY A 53 0.40 13.66 3.75
CA GLY A 53 -0.63 13.68 4.77
C GLY A 53 -0.92 12.27 5.30
N GLU A 54 -1.35 12.15 6.55
CA GLU A 54 -1.62 10.85 7.18
C GLU A 54 -2.58 9.99 6.35
N ASN A 55 -3.65 10.59 5.84
CA ASN A 55 -4.63 9.92 4.98
C ASN A 55 -4.00 9.37 3.70
N VAL A 56 -3.03 10.09 3.13
CA VAL A 56 -2.33 9.69 1.90
C VAL A 56 -1.38 8.52 2.18
N ILE A 57 -0.70 8.54 3.32
CA ILE A 57 0.15 7.42 3.77
C ILE A 57 -0.69 6.15 3.89
N TRP A 58 -1.84 6.22 4.57
CA TRP A 58 -2.74 5.08 4.72
C TRP A 58 -3.30 4.59 3.39
N LEU A 59 -3.68 5.52 2.50
CA LEU A 59 -4.18 5.18 1.18
C LEU A 59 -3.13 4.43 0.35
N PHE A 60 -1.89 4.95 0.29
CA PHE A 60 -0.81 4.31 -0.44
C PHE A 60 -0.45 2.94 0.15
N ALA A 61 -0.34 2.87 1.48
CA ALA A 61 -0.08 1.62 2.18
C ALA A 61 -1.13 0.56 1.87
N LEU A 62 -2.42 0.93 1.90
CA LEU A 62 -3.53 0.03 1.64
C LEU A 62 -3.57 -0.40 0.17
N VAL A 63 -3.43 0.54 -0.77
CA VAL A 63 -3.45 0.24 -2.21
C VAL A 63 -2.30 -0.70 -2.59
N PHE A 64 -1.07 -0.42 -2.17
CA PHE A 64 0.06 -1.29 -2.49
C PHE A 64 0.00 -2.61 -1.75
N GLY A 65 -0.35 -2.61 -0.46
CA GLY A 65 -0.50 -3.83 0.33
C GLY A 65 -1.54 -4.78 -0.27
N THR A 66 -2.73 -4.27 -0.59
CA THR A 66 -3.80 -5.07 -1.22
C THR A 66 -3.43 -5.51 -2.63
N THR A 67 -2.75 -4.67 -3.42
CA THR A 67 -2.30 -5.03 -4.77
C THR A 67 -1.31 -6.19 -4.74
N PHE A 68 -0.29 -6.14 -3.87
CA PHE A 68 0.72 -7.20 -3.77
C PHE A 68 0.12 -8.51 -3.27
N ALA A 69 -0.66 -8.46 -2.18
CA ALA A 69 -1.33 -9.64 -1.65
C ALA A 69 -2.36 -10.20 -2.65
N GLY A 70 -3.12 -9.33 -3.31
CA GLY A 70 -4.13 -9.68 -4.30
C GLY A 70 -3.53 -10.34 -5.53
N LEU A 71 -2.47 -9.78 -6.11
CA LEU A 71 -1.76 -10.37 -7.27
C LEU A 71 -1.15 -11.74 -6.93
N PHE A 72 -0.61 -11.89 -5.73
CA PHE A 72 -0.10 -13.18 -5.25
C PHE A 72 -1.21 -14.23 -5.15
N LEU A 73 -2.31 -13.89 -4.46
CA LEU A 73 -3.45 -14.79 -4.30
C LEU A 73 -4.07 -15.14 -5.65
N TRP A 74 -4.27 -14.15 -6.51
CA TRP A 74 -4.77 -14.33 -7.87
C TRP A 74 -3.93 -15.33 -8.66
N ARG A 75 -2.60 -15.17 -8.66
CA ARG A 75 -1.68 -16.07 -9.37
C ARG A 75 -1.65 -17.47 -8.77
N ARG A 76 -1.97 -17.62 -7.49
CA ARG A 76 -1.90 -18.92 -6.79
C ARG A 76 -3.21 -19.71 -6.84
N LEU A 77 -4.34 -19.03 -7.03
CA LEU A 77 -5.68 -19.60 -7.10
C LEU A 77 -6.12 -19.93 -8.54
N ARG A 78 -5.52 -19.30 -9.55
CA ARG A 78 -5.55 -19.78 -10.94
C ARG A 78 -4.60 -20.96 -11.12
#